data_AF-A0A969I1W7-F1
#
_entry.id   AF-A0A969I1W7-F1
#
_cell.length_a   1.000
_cell.length_b   1.000
_cell.length_c   1.000
_cell.angle_alpha   90.00
_cell.angle_beta   90.00
_cell.angle_gamma   90.00
#
_symmetry.space_group_name_H-M   'P 1'
#
loop_
_entity.id
_entity.type
_entity.pdbx_description
1 polymer ?
#
loop_
_entity_poly.entity_id
_entity_poly.type
_entity_poly.pdbx_seq_one_letter_code
_entity_poly.pdbx_strand_id
1 'polypeptide(L)'
;MALERGWRVTHFNRGKRDPDGVAGVETLHGDRKGQLDSLRGRRWDAVIDNTGYIPKFTQMSADLLAPNVGFALFVSSISAYASFARANDETSPTGELLDPEGEQVTNTTYGPMKAACERFTLAAFKDRSCVVRRAISSDRRTPTIASHTGRCATRAAARC
;
A
#
# COMPACT_ATOMS: atom_id res chain seq x y z
N MET A 1 2.49 -7.54 -19.05
CA MET A 1 3.15 -7.19 -17.77
C MET A 1 3.71 -5.77 -17.81
N ALA A 2 4.01 -5.13 -16.67
CA ALA A 2 4.49 -3.73 -16.65
C ALA A 2 5.77 -3.53 -17.50
N LEU A 3 6.70 -4.49 -17.44
CA LEU A 3 7.93 -4.48 -18.24
C LEU A 3 7.66 -4.56 -19.74
N GLU A 4 6.71 -5.40 -20.17
CA GLU A 4 6.27 -5.50 -21.57
C GLU A 4 5.64 -4.19 -22.09
N ARG A 5 5.15 -3.34 -21.17
CA ARG A 5 4.61 -2.00 -21.48
C ARG A 5 5.67 -0.91 -21.43
N GLY A 6 6.95 -1.26 -21.26
CA GLY A 6 8.07 -0.32 -21.22
C GLY A 6 8.19 0.46 -19.90
N TRP A 7 7.49 0.05 -18.85
CA TRP A 7 7.56 0.75 -17.56
C TRP A 7 8.88 0.45 -16.86
N ARG A 8 9.51 1.48 -16.29
CA ARG A 8 10.63 1.33 -15.37
C ARG A 8 10.08 0.93 -14.00
N VAL A 9 10.41 -0.29 -13.57
CA VAL A 9 9.95 -0.82 -12.29
C VAL A 9 11.12 -0.87 -11.32
N THR A 10 10.87 -0.40 -10.10
CA THR A 10 11.78 -0.53 -8.96
C THR A 10 11.09 -1.35 -7.87
N HIS A 11 11.80 -2.29 -7.27
CA HIS A 11 11.33 -3.11 -6.16
C HIS A 11 12.15 -2.79 -4.91
N PHE A 12 11.49 -2.44 -3.81
CA PHE A 12 12.14 -2.26 -2.51
C PHE A 12 11.95 -3.51 -1.64
N ASN A 13 13.05 -4.16 -1.25
CA ASN A 13 12.98 -5.41 -0.49
C ASN A 13 14.20 -5.65 0.42
N ARG A 14 14.09 -6.64 1.33
CA ARG A 14 15.16 -7.00 2.28
C ARG A 14 16.23 -7.95 1.73
N GLY A 15 16.11 -8.42 0.49
CA GLY A 15 17.02 -9.39 -0.12
C GLY A 15 17.00 -10.81 0.46
N LYS A 16 16.05 -11.16 1.36
CA LYS A 16 16.07 -12.46 2.08
C LYS A 16 15.65 -13.68 1.27
N ARG A 17 14.78 -13.51 0.27
CA ARG A 17 14.19 -14.62 -0.50
C ARG A 17 14.60 -14.64 -1.97
N ASP A 18 15.15 -13.53 -2.45
CA ASP A 18 15.57 -13.34 -3.83
C ASP A 18 16.62 -12.22 -3.85
N PRO A 19 17.87 -12.53 -3.48
CA PRO A 19 18.93 -11.55 -3.31
C PRO A 19 19.35 -10.92 -4.64
N ASP A 20 19.23 -11.67 -5.75
CA ASP A 20 19.57 -11.21 -7.10
C ASP A 20 18.45 -10.33 -7.70
N GLY A 21 17.26 -10.37 -7.09
CA GLY A 21 16.12 -9.54 -7.47
C GLY A 21 15.37 -10.07 -8.69
N VAL A 22 14.44 -9.26 -9.20
CA VAL A 22 13.61 -9.65 -10.35
C VAL A 22 14.28 -9.19 -11.63
N ALA A 23 14.48 -10.11 -12.59
CA ALA A 23 15.09 -9.79 -13.88
C ALA A 23 14.37 -8.61 -14.57
N GLY A 24 15.14 -7.60 -14.99
CA GLY A 24 14.61 -6.39 -15.63
C GLY A 24 13.97 -5.37 -14.67
N VAL A 25 14.07 -5.58 -13.36
CA VAL A 25 13.57 -4.67 -12.31
C VAL A 25 14.73 -4.19 -11.45
N GLU A 26 14.83 -2.88 -11.25
CA GLU A 26 15.80 -2.34 -10.29
C GLU A 26 15.42 -2.79 -8.88
N THR A 27 16.36 -3.41 -8.15
CA THR A 27 16.12 -3.80 -6.75
C THR A 27 16.84 -2.84 -5.81
N LEU A 28 16.06 -2.17 -4.95
CA LEU A 28 16.56 -1.35 -3.86
C LEU A 28 16.48 -2.13 -2.56
N HIS A 29 17.61 -2.27 -1.88
CA HIS A 29 17.66 -2.98 -0.61
C HIS A 29 17.33 -2.07 0.56
N GLY A 30 16.58 -2.63 1.51
CA GLY A 30 16.25 -2.01 2.78
C GLY A 30 15.14 -2.77 3.51
N ASP A 31 14.77 -2.24 4.66
CA ASP A 31 13.67 -2.73 5.50
C ASP A 31 12.77 -1.54 5.82
N ARG A 32 11.46 -1.70 5.62
CA ARG A 32 10.49 -0.65 5.96
C ARG A 32 10.49 -0.30 7.45
N LYS A 33 11.08 -1.17 8.29
CA LYS A 33 11.32 -0.93 9.72
C LYS A 33 12.45 0.07 10.01
N GLY A 34 12.64 1.07 9.15
CA GLY A 34 13.58 2.18 9.36
C GLY A 34 14.83 2.21 8.47
N GLN A 35 15.03 1.22 7.59
CA GLN A 35 16.13 1.19 6.63
C GLN A 35 15.64 1.65 5.24
N LEU A 36 15.22 2.91 5.15
CA LEU A 36 14.59 3.49 3.94
C LEU A 36 15.54 4.34 3.08
N ASP A 37 16.83 4.41 3.43
CA ASP A 37 17.75 5.38 2.81
C ASP A 37 17.93 5.20 1.30
N SER A 38 17.80 3.98 0.79
CA SER A 38 17.87 3.71 -0.65
C SER A 38 16.73 4.37 -1.45
N LEU A 39 15.65 4.79 -0.79
CA LEU A 39 14.52 5.51 -1.38
C LEU A 39 14.69 7.04 -1.38
N ARG A 40 15.61 7.57 -0.56
CA ARG A 40 15.72 9.00 -0.29
C ARG A 40 16.13 9.77 -1.55
N GLY A 41 15.42 10.86 -1.84
CA GLY A 41 15.71 11.76 -2.97
C GLY A 41 15.35 11.21 -4.36
N ARG A 42 14.84 9.98 -4.45
CA ARG A 42 14.39 9.38 -5.71
C ARG A 42 12.95 9.77 -6.03
N ARG A 43 12.58 9.70 -7.31
CA ARG A 43 11.27 10.08 -7.83
C ARG A 43 10.62 8.91 -8.57
N TRP A 44 9.31 8.81 -8.46
CA TRP A 44 8.50 7.84 -9.19
C TRP A 44 7.15 8.45 -9.58
N ASP A 45 6.58 8.02 -10.69
CA ASP A 45 5.23 8.44 -11.09
C ASP A 45 4.17 7.84 -10.14
N ALA A 46 4.39 6.61 -9.69
CA ALA A 46 3.52 5.94 -8.73
C ALA A 46 4.29 5.00 -7.78
N VAL A 47 3.74 4.81 -6.58
CA VAL A 47 4.15 3.76 -5.64
C VAL A 47 2.97 2.85 -5.31
N ILE A 48 3.25 1.56 -5.17
CA ILE A 48 2.27 0.56 -4.68
C ILE A 48 2.79 0.01 -3.36
N ASP A 49 2.10 0.30 -2.25
CA ASP A 49 2.38 -0.34 -0.97
C ASP A 49 1.41 -1.51 -0.75
N ASN A 50 1.93 -2.72 -0.96
CA ASN A 50 1.21 -3.97 -0.81
C ASN A 50 1.58 -4.76 0.46
N THR A 51 2.45 -4.22 1.32
CA THR A 51 2.93 -4.92 2.52
C THR A 51 2.68 -4.15 3.81
N GLY A 52 2.05 -2.97 3.77
CA GLY A 52 1.83 -2.14 4.95
C GLY A 52 0.78 -2.74 5.87
N TYR A 53 1.16 -3.05 7.10
CA TYR A 53 0.23 -3.51 8.15
C TYR A 53 0.68 -3.12 9.57
N ILE A 54 1.82 -2.45 9.73
CA ILE A 54 2.20 -1.80 10.99
C ILE A 54 2.16 -0.29 10.73
N PRO A 55 1.35 0.48 11.48
CA PRO A 55 1.04 1.86 11.13
C PRO A 55 2.27 2.77 11.08
N LYS A 56 3.12 2.74 12.12
CA LYS A 56 4.33 3.59 12.18
C LYS A 56 5.27 3.39 10.99
N PHE A 57 5.48 2.16 10.54
CA PHE A 57 6.34 1.89 9.37
C PHE A 57 5.69 2.29 8.05
N THR A 58 4.35 2.33 8.00
CA THR A 58 3.62 2.85 6.84
C THR A 58 3.75 4.37 6.78
N GLN A 59 3.55 5.04 7.93
CA GLN A 59 3.75 6.49 8.05
C GLN A 59 5.16 6.90 7.63
N MET A 60 6.20 6.25 8.16
CA MET A 60 7.60 6.54 7.79
C MET A 60 7.83 6.47 6.27
N SER A 61 7.34 5.41 5.62
CA SER A 61 7.48 5.27 4.16
C SER A 61 6.63 6.28 3.39
N ALA A 62 5.41 6.56 3.85
CA ALA A 62 4.51 7.50 3.19
C ALA A 62 5.05 8.93 3.25
N ASP A 63 5.51 9.37 4.41
CA ASP A 63 6.09 10.69 4.63
C ASP A 63 7.38 10.89 3.82
N LEU A 64 8.21 9.85 3.71
CA LEU A 64 9.44 9.90 2.90
C LEU A 64 9.14 10.04 1.40
N LEU A 65 8.12 9.32 0.91
CA LEU A 65 7.84 9.20 -0.53
C LEU A 65 6.90 10.28 -1.05
N ALA A 66 5.97 10.78 -0.24
CA ALA A 66 4.95 11.74 -0.65
C ALA A 66 5.49 13.01 -1.36
N PRO A 67 6.65 13.57 -1.00
CA PRO A 67 7.22 14.73 -1.70
C PRO A 67 7.71 14.44 -3.13
N ASN A 68 8.03 13.18 -3.43
CA ASN A 68 8.74 12.81 -4.67
C ASN A 68 7.99 11.81 -5.55
N VAL A 69 6.88 11.27 -5.08
CA VAL A 69 6.07 10.30 -5.82
C VAL A 69 4.78 10.95 -6.29
N GLY A 70 4.42 10.75 -7.57
CA GLY A 70 3.22 11.33 -8.19
C GLY A 70 1.91 10.81 -7.59
N PHE A 71 1.78 9.49 -7.42
CA PHE A 71 0.57 8.82 -6.92
C PHE A 71 0.88 7.62 -6.00
N ALA A 72 0.03 7.35 -5.01
CA ALA A 72 0.16 6.18 -4.13
C ALA A 72 -1.06 5.26 -4.17
N LEU A 73 -0.84 3.98 -4.44
CA LEU A 73 -1.82 2.93 -4.23
C LEU A 73 -1.47 2.16 -2.95
N PHE A 74 -2.36 2.20 -1.96
CA PHE A 74 -2.25 1.36 -0.77
C PHE A 74 -3.17 0.15 -0.89
N VAL A 75 -2.60 -1.04 -0.86
CA VAL A 75 -3.39 -2.28 -0.85
C VAL A 75 -3.77 -2.58 0.58
N SER A 76 -5.00 -2.29 0.93
CA SER A 76 -5.60 -2.62 2.21
C SER A 76 -6.22 -4.03 2.23
N SER A 77 -7.07 -4.31 3.20
CA SER A 77 -7.79 -5.56 3.39
C SER A 77 -9.23 -5.28 3.78
N ILE A 78 -10.16 -6.16 3.41
CA ILE A 78 -11.53 -6.13 3.95
C ILE A 78 -11.56 -6.14 5.49
N SER A 79 -10.55 -6.72 6.14
CA SER A 79 -10.42 -6.71 7.60
C SER A 79 -10.33 -5.32 8.20
N ALA A 80 -10.09 -4.27 7.40
CA ALA A 80 -10.09 -2.89 7.87
C ALA A 80 -11.47 -2.38 8.30
N TYR A 81 -12.57 -2.99 7.84
CA TYR A 81 -13.91 -2.62 8.27
C TYR A 81 -14.13 -2.91 9.76
N ALA A 82 -14.83 -2.01 10.45
CA ALA A 82 -15.10 -2.12 11.88
C ALA A 82 -16.06 -3.27 12.22
N SER A 83 -16.93 -3.64 11.29
CA SER A 83 -17.94 -4.70 11.48
C SER A 83 -18.32 -5.35 10.17
N PHE A 84 -18.75 -6.61 10.24
CA PHE A 84 -19.33 -7.38 9.13
C PHE A 84 -20.79 -7.77 9.42
N ALA A 85 -21.43 -7.13 10.40
CA ALA A 85 -22.83 -7.37 10.74
C ALA A 85 -23.81 -6.95 9.61
N ARG A 86 -23.33 -6.13 8.66
CA ARG A 86 -24.04 -5.70 7.45
C ARG A 86 -23.06 -5.70 6.27
N ALA A 87 -23.59 -5.64 5.05
CA ALA A 87 -22.78 -5.43 3.87
C ALA A 87 -22.03 -4.10 3.97
N ASN A 88 -20.73 -4.10 3.63
CA ASN A 88 -19.88 -2.93 3.64
C ASN A 88 -19.69 -2.39 2.21
N ASP A 89 -19.53 -1.08 2.11
CA ASP A 89 -19.04 -0.33 0.96
C ASP A 89 -17.78 0.48 1.34
N GLU A 90 -17.21 1.20 0.37
CA GLU A 90 -16.00 2.03 0.55
C GLU A 90 -16.17 3.11 1.65
N THR A 91 -17.41 3.51 1.97
CA THR A 91 -17.73 4.54 2.97
C THR A 91 -18.01 3.96 4.36
N SER A 92 -18.06 2.64 4.47
CA SER A 92 -18.37 1.97 5.73
C SER A 92 -17.27 2.18 6.78
N PRO A 93 -17.63 2.25 8.07
CA PRO A 93 -16.66 2.53 9.13
C PRO A 93 -15.50 1.54 9.17
N THR A 94 -14.30 2.05 9.43
CA THR A 94 -13.09 1.24 9.61
C THR A 94 -12.71 1.10 11.07
N GLY A 95 -11.98 0.05 11.42
CA GLY A 95 -11.52 -0.21 12.79
C GLY A 95 -10.60 0.89 13.35
N GLU A 96 -10.66 1.05 14.67
CA GLU A 96 -9.82 1.95 15.43
C GLU A 96 -8.81 1.17 16.28
N LEU A 97 -7.60 1.68 16.36
CA LEU A 97 -6.55 1.09 17.19
C LEU A 97 -6.75 1.54 18.64
N LEU A 98 -6.76 0.57 19.55
CA LEU A 98 -6.73 0.86 20.98
C LEU A 98 -5.36 1.38 21.44
N ASP A 99 -4.30 0.83 20.84
CA ASP A 99 -2.92 1.26 21.05
C ASP A 99 -2.30 1.67 19.69
N PRO A 100 -2.15 2.98 19.42
CA PRO A 100 -1.55 3.48 18.18
C PRO A 100 -0.08 3.06 17.98
N GLU A 101 0.65 2.81 19.07
CA GLU A 101 2.09 2.47 19.03
C GLU A 101 2.32 0.95 18.98
N GLY A 102 1.27 0.17 19.17
CA GLY A 102 1.30 -1.28 19.15
C GLY A 102 1.83 -1.85 17.83
N GLU A 103 2.80 -2.74 17.92
CA GLU A 103 3.34 -3.47 16.76
C GLU A 103 2.84 -4.92 16.67
N GLN A 104 2.15 -5.39 17.70
CA GLN A 104 1.71 -6.78 17.77
C GLN A 104 0.53 -7.01 16.82
N VAL A 105 0.78 -7.82 15.80
CA VAL A 105 -0.24 -8.22 14.83
C VAL A 105 -0.95 -9.48 15.34
N THR A 106 -2.24 -9.35 15.64
CA THR A 106 -3.15 -10.42 16.05
C THR A 106 -4.40 -10.37 15.18
N ASN A 107 -5.30 -11.33 15.34
CA ASN A 107 -6.60 -11.33 14.65
C ASN A 107 -7.45 -10.09 14.98
N THR A 108 -7.28 -9.49 16.16
CA THR A 108 -8.04 -8.31 16.59
C THR A 108 -7.35 -7.00 16.21
N THR A 109 -6.02 -6.97 16.14
CA THR A 109 -5.28 -5.74 15.84
C THR A 109 -5.05 -5.54 14.34
N TYR A 110 -4.99 -6.62 13.54
CA TYR A 110 -4.67 -6.53 12.10
C TYR A 110 -5.60 -5.59 11.32
N GLY A 111 -6.92 -5.72 11.51
CA GLY A 111 -7.92 -4.88 10.84
C GLY A 111 -7.75 -3.39 11.16
N PRO A 112 -7.81 -3.00 12.44
CA PRO A 112 -7.50 -1.64 12.89
C PRO A 112 -6.13 -1.11 12.44
N MET A 113 -5.09 -1.96 12.42
CA MET A 113 -3.77 -1.55 11.91
C MET A 113 -3.81 -1.21 10.42
N LYS A 114 -4.50 -2.02 9.60
CA LYS A 114 -4.69 -1.73 8.18
C LYS A 114 -5.47 -0.42 7.99
N ALA A 115 -6.53 -0.19 8.76
CA ALA A 115 -7.26 1.07 8.73
C ALA A 115 -6.38 2.28 9.10
N ALA A 116 -5.50 2.15 10.09
CA ALA A 116 -4.54 3.20 10.43
C ALA A 116 -3.53 3.47 9.30
N CYS A 117 -3.02 2.41 8.66
CA CYS A 117 -2.16 2.54 7.48
C CYS A 117 -2.84 3.27 6.31
N GLU A 118 -4.13 3.03 6.07
CA GLU A 118 -4.92 3.78 5.09
C GLU A 118 -4.90 5.27 5.41
N ARG A 119 -5.20 5.64 6.67
CA ARG A 119 -5.20 7.05 7.12
C ARG A 119 -3.85 7.72 6.93
N PHE A 120 -2.75 7.05 7.27
CA PHE A 120 -1.40 7.62 7.05
C PHE A 120 -1.08 7.83 5.57
N THR A 121 -1.46 6.89 4.71
CA THR A 121 -1.23 7.04 3.27
C THR A 121 -2.06 8.18 2.68
N LEU A 122 -3.36 8.22 3.01
CA LEU A 122 -4.27 9.28 2.58
C LEU A 122 -3.82 10.65 3.09
N ALA A 123 -3.34 10.75 4.33
CA ALA A 123 -2.83 12.00 4.89
C ALA A 123 -1.57 12.50 4.15
N ALA A 124 -0.62 11.60 3.88
CA ALA A 124 0.64 11.97 3.23
C ALA A 124 0.46 12.35 1.76
N PHE A 125 -0.33 11.59 1.01
CA PHE A 125 -0.51 11.77 -0.44
C PHE A 125 -1.73 12.61 -0.83
N LYS A 126 -2.68 12.79 0.08
CA LYS A 126 -3.93 13.54 -0.15
C LYS A 126 -4.66 12.98 -1.38
N ASP A 127 -5.11 13.87 -2.28
CA ASP A 127 -5.82 13.53 -3.52
C ASP A 127 -4.99 12.69 -4.51
N ARG A 128 -3.70 12.47 -4.23
CA ARG A 128 -2.80 11.66 -5.04
C ARG A 128 -2.69 10.23 -4.51
N SER A 129 -3.75 9.72 -3.89
CA SER A 129 -3.76 8.36 -3.37
C SER A 129 -5.07 7.62 -3.59
N CYS A 130 -4.96 6.30 -3.61
CA CYS A 130 -6.09 5.38 -3.64
C CYS A 130 -5.81 4.23 -2.66
N VAL A 131 -6.86 3.85 -1.93
CA VAL A 131 -6.87 2.68 -1.07
C VAL A 131 -7.73 1.62 -1.74
N VAL A 132 -7.25 0.39 -1.78
CA VAL A 132 -8.05 -0.76 -2.26
C VAL A 132 -8.17 -1.79 -1.14
N ARG A 133 -9.37 -1.99 -0.61
CA ARG A 133 -9.66 -2.99 0.43
C ARG A 133 -9.93 -4.35 -0.20
N ARG A 134 -8.86 -5.10 -0.42
CA ARG A 134 -8.91 -6.42 -1.10
C ARG A 134 -9.55 -7.49 -0.20
N ALA A 135 -10.38 -8.34 -0.80
CA ALA A 135 -10.90 -9.54 -0.14
C ALA A 135 -9.81 -10.62 0.06
N ILE A 136 -10.09 -11.58 0.94
CA ILE A 136 -9.18 -12.72 1.18
C ILE A 136 -9.09 -13.55 -0.11
N SER A 137 -7.89 -13.68 -0.66
CA SER A 137 -7.61 -14.67 -1.71
C SER A 137 -7.33 -16.01 -1.05
N SER A 138 -8.25 -16.97 -1.18
CA SER A 138 -8.08 -18.35 -0.73
C SER A 138 -7.22 -19.20 -1.69
N ASP A 139 -6.91 -18.69 -2.89
CA ASP A 139 -6.12 -19.38 -3.90
C ASP A 139 -4.84 -18.61 -4.26
N ARG A 140 -3.71 -19.33 -4.42
CA ARG A 140 -2.40 -18.82 -4.81
C ARG A 140 -2.29 -18.48 -6.31
N ARG A 141 -3.30 -18.76 -7.16
CA ARG A 141 -3.19 -18.60 -8.63
C ARG A 141 -4.33 -17.88 -9.36
N THR A 142 -5.39 -17.41 -8.71
CA THR A 142 -6.49 -16.75 -9.44
C THR A 142 -6.33 -15.21 -9.52
N PRO A 143 -6.31 -14.61 -10.73
CA PRO A 143 -6.53 -13.18 -10.93
C PRO A 143 -8.02 -12.94 -11.22
N THR A 144 -8.80 -12.46 -10.24
CA THR A 144 -10.14 -11.92 -10.58
C THR A 144 -10.50 -10.72 -9.70
N ILE A 145 -10.49 -9.57 -10.37
CA ILE A 145 -11.15 -8.33 -9.97
C ILE A 145 -12.66 -8.56 -10.06
N ALA A 146 -13.38 -8.39 -8.96
CA ALA A 146 -14.79 -8.03 -9.01
C ALA A 146 -14.85 -6.51 -8.82
N SER A 147 -14.92 -5.78 -9.93
CA SER A 147 -15.09 -4.34 -9.95
C SER A 147 -16.52 -4.00 -9.56
N HIS A 148 -16.71 -3.39 -8.39
CA HIS A 148 -17.69 -2.33 -8.25
C HIS A 148 -16.91 -1.01 -8.30
N THR A 149 -17.28 -0.15 -9.24
CA THR A 149 -16.67 1.16 -9.49
C THR A 149 -16.86 2.09 -8.28
N GLY A 150 -16.00 1.93 -7.28
CA GLY A 150 -15.67 2.99 -6.33
C GLY A 150 -14.89 4.07 -7.06
N ARG A 151 -15.30 5.32 -6.88
CA ARG A 151 -14.80 6.47 -7.64
C ARG A 151 -13.37 6.81 -7.20
N CYS A 152 -12.37 6.13 -7.76
CA CYS A 152 -11.00 6.64 -7.78
C CYS A 152 -10.99 7.81 -8.76
N ALA A 153 -11.07 9.05 -8.25
CA ALA A 153 -11.01 10.25 -9.09
C ALA A 153 -9.58 10.50 -9.57
N THR A 154 -9.07 9.64 -10.45
CA THR A 154 -7.78 9.85 -11.12
C THR A 154 -7.96 10.91 -12.21
N ARG A 155 -7.69 12.19 -11.91
CA ARG A 155 -7.31 13.15 -12.97
C ARG A 155 -5.88 12.84 -13.37
N ALA A 156 -5.71 11.89 -14.27
CA ALA A 156 -4.44 11.67 -14.95
C ALA A 156 -4.24 12.81 -15.97
N ALA A 157 -3.46 13.82 -15.60
CA ALA A 157 -2.90 14.76 -16.57
C ALA A 157 -1.63 14.12 -17.12
N ALA A 158 -1.75 13.41 -18.25
CA ALA A 158 -0.60 13.11 -19.08
C ALA A 158 -0.10 14.43 -19.67
N ARG A 159 1.19 14.73 -19.51
CA ARG A 159 1.89 15.66 -20.39
C ARG A 159 3.07 14.93 -21.02
N CYS A 160 3.16 15.15 -22.32
CA CYS A 160 4.10 14.59 -23.29
C CYS A 160 5.56 14.78 -22.91
#